data_AF-A0A7S0K3K7-F1
#
_entry.id   AF-A0A7S0K3K7-F1
#
_cell.length_a   1.000
_cell.length_b   1.000
_cell.length_c   1.000
_cell.angle_alpha   90.00
_cell.angle_beta   90.00
_cell.angle_gamma   90.00
#
_symmetry.space_group_name_H-M   'P 1'
#
loop_
_entity.id
_entity.type
_entity.pdbx_description
1 polymer ?
#
loop_
_entity_poly.entity_id
_entity_poly.type
_entity_poly.pdbx_seq_one_letter_code
_entity_poly.pdbx_strand_id
1 'polypeptide(L)'
;GAFFAGMDVGAHCDFSGCGVLDFLPVTCAMCGGRFCEAHASYVAHACSRADAESAAGVEAAGAAATSSDPRTSHEIFEDVRRRRAAAQAELLRRDTAPA
;
A
#
# COMPACT_ATOMS: atom_id res chain seq x y z
N GLY A 1 1.46 31.30 -19.01
CA GLY A 1 1.33 29.88 -19.34
C GLY A 1 2.66 29.20 -19.13
N ALA A 2 2.74 28.34 -18.11
CA ALA A 2 3.84 27.40 -17.89
C ALA A 2 3.15 26.15 -17.32
N PHE A 3 2.76 25.23 -18.19
CA PHE A 3 3.44 23.94 -18.33
C PHE A 3 3.59 23.26 -16.96
N PHE A 4 2.46 22.72 -16.50
CA PHE A 4 2.38 21.70 -15.46
C PHE A 4 3.34 20.57 -15.83
N ALA A 5 4.54 20.60 -15.24
CA ALA A 5 5.41 19.44 -15.23
C ALA A 5 4.67 18.36 -14.45
N GLY A 6 4.10 17.40 -15.16
CA GLY A 6 3.50 16.21 -14.61
C GLY A 6 4.53 15.51 -13.75
N MET A 7 4.41 15.66 -12.44
CA MET A 7 5.06 14.79 -11.49
C MET A 7 4.37 13.44 -11.64
N ASP A 8 5.08 12.41 -12.09
CA ASP A 8 4.68 11.02 -11.93
C ASP A 8 4.51 10.76 -10.41
N VAL A 9 3.29 10.99 -9.92
CA VAL A 9 2.97 10.84 -8.49
C VAL A 9 2.79 9.35 -8.22
N GLY A 10 3.87 8.68 -7.84
CA GLY A 10 3.85 7.29 -7.37
C GLY A 10 4.73 6.33 -8.16
N ALA A 11 4.93 5.13 -7.63
CA ALA A 11 5.62 4.06 -8.33
C ALA A 11 4.81 2.78 -8.30
N HIS A 12 4.96 1.98 -9.36
CA HIS A 12 4.33 0.68 -9.44
C HIS A 12 5.08 -0.34 -8.59
N CYS A 13 4.32 -1.24 -7.98
CA CYS A 13 4.87 -2.40 -7.30
C CYS A 13 5.59 -3.32 -8.30
N ASP A 14 6.87 -3.59 -8.04
CA ASP A 14 7.72 -4.50 -8.82
C ASP A 14 7.36 -5.99 -8.61
N PHE A 15 6.42 -6.30 -7.72
CA PHE A 15 5.98 -7.68 -7.50
C PHE A 15 5.15 -8.21 -8.68
N SER A 16 5.55 -9.39 -9.17
CA SER A 16 4.89 -10.13 -10.25
C SER A 16 3.41 -10.39 -9.94
N GLY A 17 2.52 -9.70 -10.65
CA GLY A 17 1.06 -9.84 -10.51
C GLY A 17 0.37 -8.74 -9.70
N CYS A 18 1.12 -7.80 -9.10
CA CYS A 18 0.53 -6.67 -8.38
C CYS A 18 0.37 -5.44 -9.28
N GLY A 19 1.47 -4.83 -9.74
CA GLY A 19 1.46 -3.65 -10.63
C GLY A 19 0.74 -2.41 -10.08
N VAL A 20 0.28 -2.44 -8.82
CA VAL A 20 -0.47 -1.35 -8.20
C VAL A 20 0.41 -0.11 -8.14
N LEU A 21 -0.13 1.02 -8.60
CA LEU A 21 0.49 2.33 -8.44
C LEU A 21 0.26 2.78 -7.00
N ASP A 22 1.34 2.82 -6.22
CA ASP A 22 1.33 3.32 -4.85
C ASP A 22 2.04 4.67 -4.77
N PHE A 23 1.46 5.59 -4.03
CA PHE A 23 2.00 6.94 -3.86
C PHE A 23 3.13 6.98 -2.82
N LEU A 24 3.25 5.95 -1.97
CA LEU A 24 4.34 5.75 -1.01
C LEU A 24 5.06 4.42 -1.29
N PRO A 25 5.84 4.32 -2.37
CA PRO A 25 6.56 3.09 -2.68
C PRO A 25 7.64 2.81 -1.64
N VAL A 26 7.61 1.62 -1.06
CA VAL A 26 8.63 1.13 -0.14
C VAL A 26 9.76 0.52 -0.95
N THR A 27 10.98 1.00 -0.75
CA THR A 27 12.16 0.43 -1.43
C THR A 27 12.77 -0.66 -0.54
N CYS A 28 12.88 -1.87 -1.07
CA CYS A 28 13.50 -2.98 -0.37
C CYS A 28 15.02 -2.77 -0.24
N ALA A 29 15.55 -2.78 0.98
CA ALA A 29 16.99 -2.61 1.22
C ALA A 29 17.84 -3.77 0.66
N MET A 30 17.24 -4.94 0.48
CA MET A 30 17.92 -6.13 -0.03
C MET A 30 17.93 -6.15 -1.56
N CYS A 31 16.77 -6.21 -2.22
CA CYS A 31 16.71 -6.31 -3.68
C CYS A 31 16.65 -4.97 -4.42
N GLY A 32 16.42 -3.84 -3.73
CA GLY A 32 16.31 -2.52 -4.34
C GLY A 32 15.00 -2.25 -5.09
N GLY A 33 14.09 -3.23 -5.16
CA GLY A 33 12.78 -3.09 -5.80
C GLY A 33 11.84 -2.17 -5.03
N ARG A 34 10.88 -1.55 -5.73
CA ARG A 34 9.84 -0.70 -5.15
C ARG A 34 8.55 -1.49 -5.03
N PHE A 35 7.96 -1.50 -3.85
CA PHE A 35 6.78 -2.30 -3.55
C PHE A 35 5.70 -1.44 -2.89
N CYS A 36 4.44 -1.83 -3.10
CA CYS A 36 3.31 -1.22 -2.41
C CYS A 36 3.25 -1.66 -0.95
N GLU A 37 2.39 -1.02 -0.14
CA GLU A 37 2.24 -1.35 1.29
C GLU A 37 1.98 -2.84 1.57
N ALA A 38 1.24 -3.53 0.68
CA ALA A 38 0.94 -4.96 0.81
C ALA A 38 2.17 -5.86 0.53
N HIS A 39 3.13 -5.38 -0.26
CA HIS A 39 4.33 -6.10 -0.69
C HIS A 39 5.62 -5.53 -0.08
N ALA A 40 5.51 -4.67 0.94
CA ALA A 40 6.65 -3.99 1.57
C ALA A 40 7.58 -4.95 2.35
N SER A 41 7.08 -6.08 2.83
CA SER A 41 7.88 -7.06 3.57
C SER A 41 8.64 -8.00 2.63
N TYR A 42 9.81 -8.48 3.06
CA TYR A 42 10.65 -9.40 2.28
C TYR A 42 9.91 -10.67 1.85
N VAL A 43 9.03 -11.18 2.71
CA VAL A 43 8.21 -12.38 2.42
C VAL A 43 7.12 -12.04 1.42
N ALA A 44 6.46 -10.88 1.55
CA ALA A 44 5.33 -10.52 0.70
C ALA A 44 5.73 -10.34 -0.77
N HIS A 45 6.90 -9.74 -1.06
CA HIS A 45 7.39 -9.66 -2.44
C HIS A 45 8.30 -10.81 -2.86
N ALA A 46 8.41 -11.88 -2.07
CA ALA A 46 9.31 -13.01 -2.31
C ALA A 46 10.73 -12.52 -2.68
N CYS A 47 11.36 -11.81 -1.75
CA CYS A 47 12.62 -11.13 -1.99
C CYS A 47 13.73 -12.11 -2.37
N SER A 48 14.16 -12.07 -3.63
CA SER A 48 15.21 -12.94 -4.19
C SER A 48 16.56 -12.89 -3.47
N ARG A 49 16.82 -11.86 -2.65
CA ARG A 49 18.04 -11.72 -1.82
C ARG A 49 17.83 -12.06 -0.35
N ALA A 50 16.58 -12.27 0.09
CA ALA A 50 16.28 -12.72 1.46
C ALA A 50 16.47 -14.24 1.62
N ASP A 51 16.30 -15.00 0.54
CA ASP A 51 16.41 -16.46 0.54
C ASP A 51 17.86 -16.98 0.68
N ALA A 52 18.86 -16.09 0.65
CA ALA A 52 20.26 -16.47 0.82
C ALA A 52 20.60 -16.93 2.25
N GLU A 53 19.74 -16.70 3.25
CA GLU A 53 20.10 -17.07 4.63
C GLU A 53 19.01 -17.68 5.52
N SER A 54 17.74 -17.82 5.10
CA SER A 54 16.74 -18.53 5.94
C SER A 54 15.54 -19.05 5.16
N ALA A 55 15.71 -20.21 4.53
CA ALA A 55 14.61 -21.09 4.14
C ALA A 55 14.07 -21.82 5.38
N ALA A 56 13.24 -21.16 6.20
CA ALA A 56 12.43 -21.83 7.22
C ALA A 56 11.17 -21.00 7.50
N GLY A 57 10.02 -21.48 7.04
CA GLY A 57 8.74 -20.86 7.34
C GLY A 57 8.35 -20.92 8.82
N VAL A 58 7.43 -20.05 9.22
CA VAL A 58 6.16 -20.42 9.86
C VAL A 58 5.21 -19.20 9.89
N GLU A 59 4.04 -19.41 9.29
CA GLU A 59 2.69 -19.13 9.81
C GLU A 59 2.52 -18.07 10.91
N ALA A 60 1.73 -17.05 10.54
CA ALA A 60 0.75 -16.29 11.33
C ALA A 60 0.92 -16.18 12.86
N ALA A 61 1.26 -14.98 13.33
CA ALA A 61 0.96 -14.52 14.68
C ALA A 61 -0.01 -13.33 14.63
N GLY A 62 -1.30 -13.64 14.50
CA GLY A 62 -2.36 -12.75 14.96
C GLY A 62 -2.31 -12.71 16.48
N ALA A 63 -1.77 -11.64 17.05
CA ALA A 63 -1.76 -11.41 18.48
C ALA A 63 -2.79 -10.32 18.82
N ALA A 64 -3.71 -10.70 19.70
CA ALA A 64 -4.81 -9.92 20.23
C ALA A 64 -4.36 -8.54 20.75
N ALA A 65 -4.98 -7.49 20.21
CA ALA A 65 -5.03 -6.19 20.87
C ALA A 65 -6.29 -6.16 21.72
N THR A 66 -6.13 -6.12 23.05
CA THR A 66 -7.20 -5.76 23.97
C THR A 66 -7.50 -4.27 23.81
N SER A 67 -8.34 -3.96 22.83
CA SER A 67 -9.16 -2.75 22.79
C SER A 67 -10.59 -3.22 22.65
N SER A 68 -11.53 -2.63 23.37
CA SER A 68 -12.96 -2.96 23.25
C SER A 68 -13.55 -2.66 21.86
N ASP A 69 -12.73 -2.25 20.89
CA ASP A 69 -13.06 -2.21 19.47
C ASP A 69 -12.86 -3.63 18.88
N PRO A 70 -13.94 -4.30 18.43
CA PRO A 70 -13.86 -5.64 17.86
C PRO A 70 -13.26 -5.68 16.45
N ARG A 71 -12.78 -4.55 15.92
CA ARG A 71 -12.27 -4.44 14.55
C ARG A 71 -10.80 -4.82 14.49
N THR A 72 -10.47 -5.68 13.54
CA THR A 72 -9.08 -6.04 13.21
C THR A 72 -8.34 -4.83 12.63
N SER A 73 -7.01 -4.84 12.73
CA SER A 73 -6.15 -3.80 12.12
C SER A 73 -6.44 -3.61 10.63
N HIS A 74 -6.70 -4.70 9.90
CA HIS A 74 -7.12 -4.66 8.50
C HIS A 74 -8.42 -3.87 8.31
N GLU A 75 -9.43 -4.09 9.15
CA GLU A 75 -10.71 -3.38 9.09
C GLU A 75 -10.56 -1.89 9.43
N ILE A 76 -9.66 -1.54 10.35
CA ILE A 76 -9.35 -0.14 10.67
C ILE A 76 -8.73 0.57 9.46
N PHE A 77 -7.76 -0.06 8.80
CA PHE A 77 -7.13 0.51 7.61
C PHE A 77 -8.10 0.60 6.43
N GLU A 78 -8.94 -0.42 6.21
CA GLU A 78 -9.95 -0.39 5.15
C GLU A 78 -10.98 0.73 5.38
N ASP A 79 -11.39 0.97 6.62
CA ASP A 79 -12.31 2.05 6.96
C ASP A 79 -11.68 3.43 6.70
N VAL A 80 -10.40 3.61 7.05
CA VAL A 80 -9.63 4.82 6.71
C VAL A 80 -9.55 5.02 5.20
N ARG A 81 -9.27 3.96 4.43
CA ARG A 81 -9.24 4.00 2.96
C ARG A 81 -10.62 4.37 2.39
N ARG A 82 -11.69 3.76 2.88
CA ARG A 82 -13.07 4.00 2.44
C ARG A 82 -13.52 5.44 2.73
N ARG A 83 -13.20 5.97 3.91
CA ARG A 83 -13.50 7.37 4.28
C ARG A 83 -12.75 8.36 3.42
N ARG A 84 -11.46 8.11 3.12
CA ARG A 84 -10.67 8.95 2.21
C ARG A 84 -11.22 8.92 0.80
N ALA A 85 -11.55 7.73 0.28
CA ALA A 85 -12.17 7.58 -1.04
C ALA A 85 -13.52 8.30 -1.14
N ALA A 86 -14.36 8.20 -0.11
CA ALA A 86 -15.64 8.91 -0.05
C ALA A 86 -15.46 10.44 -0.01
N ALA A 87 -14.51 10.95 0.78
CA ALA A 87 -14.20 12.37 0.84
C ALA A 87 -13.67 12.91 -0.51
N GLN A 88 -12.82 12.14 -1.20
CA GLN A 88 -12.32 12.48 -2.53
C GLN A 88 -13.45 12.49 -3.58
N ALA A 89 -14.35 11.50 -3.54
CA ALA A 89 -15.51 11.47 -4.44
C ALA A 89 -16.43 12.68 -4.24
N GLU A 90 -16.60 13.14 -3.01
CA GLU A 90 -17.43 14.31 -2.72
C GLU A 90 -16.81 15.63 -3.22
N LEU A 91 -15.49 15.77 -3.14
CA LEU A 91 -14.78 16.90 -3.74
C LEU A 91 -14.95 16.92 -5.26
N LEU A 92 -14.76 15.77 -5.92
CA LEU A 92 -14.98 15.65 -7.36
C LEU A 92 -16.42 15.98 -7.76
N ARG A 93 -17.42 15.55 -6.99
CA ARG A 93 -18.82 15.90 -7.23
C ARG A 93 -19.05 17.41 -7.16
N ARG A 94 -18.46 18.09 -6.18
CA ARG A 94 -18.52 19.56 -6.06
C ARG A 94 -17.88 20.26 -7.26
N ASP A 95 -16.76 19.75 -7.76
CA ASP A 95 -16.08 20.31 -8.92
C ASP A 95 -16.87 20.08 -10.23
N THR A 96 -17.67 19.02 -10.29
CA THR A 96 -18.54 18.69 -11.44
C THR A 96 -19.96 19.24 -11.35
N ALA A 97 -20.31 19.92 -10.26
CA ALA A 97 -21.63 20.53 -10.11
C ALA A 97 -21.75 21.73 -11.08
N PRO A 98 -22.77 21.77 -11.96
CA PRO A 98 -22.99 22.92 -12.81
C PRO A 98 -23.34 24.14 -11.94
N ALA A 99 -22.84 25.31 -12.34
CA ALA A 99 -23.07 26.60 -11.68
C ALA A 99 -24.54 27.06 -11.75
#